data_AF-A0A0J8AWZ1-F1
#
_entry.id   AF-A0A0J8AWZ1-F1
#
_cell.length_a   1.000
_cell.length_b   1.000
_cell.length_c   1.000
_cell.angle_alpha   90.00
_cell.angle_beta   90.00
_cell.angle_gamma   90.00
#
_symmetry.space_group_name_H-M   'P 1'
#
loop_
_entity.id
_entity.type
_entity.pdbx_description
1 polymer ?
#
loop_
_entity_poly.entity_id
_entity_poly.type
_entity_poly.pdbx_seq_one_letter_code
_entity_poly.pdbx_strand_id
1 'polypeptide(L)' 'MKIATPEQAEMADIVVCCRKGEPTQFTDNEEGECSWCGHAAFFRPHAPKTPPRVCGTCFLAWAGQRQ' A
#
# COMPACT_ATOMS: atom_id res chain seq x y z
N MET A 1 -3.70 -20.07 3.57
CA MET A 1 -3.24 -18.66 3.64
C MET A 1 -2.02 -18.61 4.54
N LYS A 2 -0.83 -18.24 4.03
CA LYS A 2 0.37 -18.11 4.86
C LYS A 2 0.44 -16.67 5.34
N ILE A 3 0.38 -16.47 6.66
CA ILE A 3 0.53 -15.15 7.28
C ILE A 3 2.03 -14.88 7.40
N ALA A 4 2.47 -13.73 6.90
CA ALA A 4 3.87 -13.29 7.04
C ALA A 4 4.12 -12.71 8.43
N THR A 5 5.34 -12.86 8.95
CA THR A 5 5.76 -12.10 10.14
C THR A 5 5.99 -10.63 9.77
N PRO A 6 6.00 -9.69 10.75
CA PRO A 6 6.31 -8.30 10.47
C PRO A 6 7.63 -8.11 9.71
N GLU A 7 8.67 -8.87 10.07
CA GLU A 7 10.00 -8.80 9.43
C GLU A 7 9.93 -9.25 7.98
N GLN A 8 9.14 -10.29 7.68
CA GLN A 8 8.91 -10.73 6.30
C GLN A 8 8.13 -9.68 5.49
N ALA A 9 7.23 -8.94 6.14
CA ALA A 9 6.44 -7.91 5.48
C ALA A 9 7.28 -6.66 5.14
N GLU A 10 8.29 -6.33 5.95
CA GLU A 10 9.26 -5.25 5.66
C GLU A 10 10.13 -5.54 4.42
N MET A 11 10.26 -6.81 4.02
CA MET A 11 11.01 -7.22 2.82
C MET A 11 10.19 -7.11 1.52
N ALA A 12 8.94 -6.64 1.57
CA ALA A 12 8.12 -6.46 0.38
C ALA A 12 8.70 -5.36 -0.52
N ASP A 13 8.55 -5.50 -1.84
CA ASP A 13 8.99 -4.47 -2.79
C ASP A 13 8.15 -3.19 -2.69
N ILE A 14 6.86 -3.35 -2.37
CA ILE A 14 5.86 -2.28 -2.27
C ILE A 14 4.77 -2.66 -1.27
N VAL A 15 4.06 -1.67 -0.75
CA VAL A 15 2.81 -1.85 0.01
C VAL A 15 1.68 -1.21 -0.77
N VAL A 16 0.66 -2.00 -1.12
CA VAL A 16 -0.49 -1.50 -1.87
C VAL A 16 -1.56 -0.96 -0.91
N CYS A 17 -1.93 0.30 -1.09
CA CYS A 17 -2.87 1.02 -0.24
C CYS A 17 -4.06 1.58 -1.05
N CYS A 18 -5.18 1.81 -0.37
CA CYS A 18 -6.36 2.45 -0.96
C CYS A 18 -6.13 3.96 -1.12
N ARG A 19 -6.73 4.57 -2.14
CA ARG A 19 -6.74 6.04 -2.26
C ARG A 19 -7.65 6.65 -1.19
N LYS A 20 -7.37 7.91 -0.82
CA LYS A 20 -8.25 8.66 0.07
C LYS A 20 -9.64 8.78 -0.57
N GLY A 21 -10.67 8.43 0.20
CA GLY A 21 -12.06 8.40 -0.26
C GLY A 21 -12.55 7.06 -0.81
N GLU A 22 -11.67 6.08 -1.00
CA GLU A 22 -12.10 4.71 -1.30
C GLU A 22 -12.61 4.00 -0.04
N PRO A 23 -13.62 3.10 -0.15
CA PRO A 23 -14.09 2.32 0.98
C PRO A 23 -12.96 1.47 1.59
N THR A 24 -12.88 1.49 2.92
CA THR A 24 -11.92 0.70 3.69
C THR A 24 -12.60 0.18 4.95
N GLN A 25 -12.29 -1.07 5.31
CA GLN A 25 -12.79 -1.69 6.55
C GLN A 25 -11.97 -1.30 7.77
N PHE A 26 -10.86 -0.60 7.56
CA PHE A 26 -9.91 -0.22 8.61
C PHE A 26 -10.24 1.18 9.13
N THR A 27 -10.35 1.33 10.45
CA THR A 27 -10.67 2.60 11.12
C THR A 27 -9.42 3.33 11.63
N ASP A 28 -8.27 2.69 11.54
CA ASP A 28 -6.96 3.13 12.04
C ASP A 28 -6.04 3.62 10.92
N ASN A 29 -6.57 3.91 9.73
CA ASN A 29 -5.72 4.37 8.63
C ASN A 29 -5.11 5.74 8.93
N GLU A 30 -3.83 5.88 8.62
CA GLU A 30 -3.16 7.18 8.52
C GLU A 30 -3.29 7.72 7.10
N GLU A 31 -3.15 9.03 6.93
CA GLU A 31 -3.12 9.66 5.61
C GLU A 31 -1.68 9.92 5.17
N GLY A 32 -1.42 9.70 3.88
CA GLY A 32 -0.20 10.16 3.23
C GLY A 32 -0.29 10.06 1.72
N GLU A 33 0.83 10.18 1.02
CA GLU A 33 0.86 10.27 -0.44
C GLU A 33 1.48 9.03 -1.09
N CYS A 34 0.85 8.54 -2.15
CA CYS A 34 1.39 7.45 -2.98
C CYS A 34 2.80 7.79 -3.47
N SER A 35 3.77 6.92 -3.19
CA SER A 35 5.17 7.11 -3.56
C SER A 35 5.43 7.17 -5.08
N TRP A 36 4.48 6.75 -5.91
CA TRP A 36 4.63 6.77 -7.37
C TRP A 36 3.89 7.92 -8.07
N CYS A 37 2.77 8.40 -7.52
CA CYS A 37 1.95 9.42 -8.19
C CYS A 37 1.57 10.62 -7.33
N GLY A 38 1.96 10.66 -6.05
CA GLY A 38 1.65 11.75 -5.12
C GLY A 38 0.20 11.84 -4.67
N HIS A 39 -0.70 10.98 -5.17
CA HIS A 39 -2.10 11.05 -4.76
C HIS A 39 -2.30 10.62 -3.31
N ALA A 40 -3.22 11.30 -2.60
CA ALA A 40 -3.54 10.96 -1.22
C ALA A 40 -4.08 9.53 -1.09
N ALA A 41 -3.57 8.79 -0.11
CA ALA A 41 -3.88 7.40 0.15
C ALA A 41 -4.02 7.14 1.66
N PHE A 42 -4.83 6.14 1.99
CA PHE A 42 -4.99 5.63 3.34
C PHE A 42 -3.95 4.53 3.58
N PHE A 43 -3.02 4.82 4.49
CA PHE A 43 -1.92 3.95 4.84
C PHE A 43 -2.17 3.22 6.15
N ARG A 44 -1.70 1.97 6.22
CA ARG A 44 -1.70 1.24 7.48
C ARG A 44 -0.55 1.75 8.37
N PRO A 45 -0.83 2.22 9.60
CA PRO A 45 0.19 2.77 10.49
C PRO A 45 1.19 1.73 10.99
N HIS A 46 0.74 0.47 11.11
CA HIS A 46 1.46 -0.51 11.92
C HIS A 46 2.45 -1.38 11.14
N ALA A 47 2.24 -1.65 9.86
CA ALA A 47 3.17 -2.42 9.00
C ALA A 47 2.68 -2.51 7.55
N PRO A 48 3.58 -2.74 6.59
CA PRO A 48 5.04 -2.51 6.65
C PRO A 48 5.39 -1.02 6.66
N LYS A 49 6.55 -0.65 7.22
CA LYS A 49 7.01 0.74 7.35
C LYS A 49 7.99 1.16 6.27
N THR A 50 8.87 0.27 5.85
CA THR A 50 10.02 0.56 4.98
C THR A 50 9.67 0.59 3.49
N PRO A 51 8.89 -0.38 2.95
CA PRO A 51 8.61 -0.39 1.53
C PRO A 51 7.82 0.85 1.08
N PRO A 52 8.03 1.31 -0.16
CA PRO A 52 7.25 2.40 -0.72
C PRO A 52 5.76 2.06 -0.73
N ARG A 53 4.95 3.05 -0.37
CA ARG A 53 3.49 2.92 -0.29
C ARG A 53 2.87 3.36 -1.61
N VAL A 54 2.22 2.43 -2.30
CA VAL A 54 1.74 2.63 -3.67
C VAL A 54 0.22 2.49 -3.69
N CYS A 55 -0.49 3.41 -4.36
CA CYS A 55 -1.94 3.29 -4.49
C CYS A 55 -2.36 2.14 -5.42
N GLY A 56 -3.53 1.56 -5.20
CA GLY A 56 -4.06 0.45 -6.00
C GLY A 56 -4.07 0.71 -7.51
N THR A 57 -4.42 1.93 -7.96
CA THR A 57 -4.40 2.30 -9.38
C THR A 57 -3.00 2.21 -9.99
N CYS A 58 -1.99 2.71 -9.27
CA CYS A 58 -0.60 2.66 -9.71
C CYS A 58 -0.09 1.22 -9.77
N PHE A 59 -0.43 0.41 -8.77
CA PHE A 59 -0.09 -1.02 -8.76
C PHE A 59 -0.71 -1.76 -9.95
N LEU A 60 -1.99 -1.55 -10.24
CA LEU A 60 -2.67 -2.19 -11.38
C LEU A 60 -2.06 -1.78 -12.72
N ALA A 61 -1.72 -0.48 -12.89
CA ALA A 61 -1.04 -0.01 -14.08
C ALA A 61 0.34 -0.66 -14.27
N TRP A 62 1.11 -0.81 -13.19
CA TRP A 62 2.40 -1.51 -13.22
C TRP A 62 2.26 -3.01 -13.49
N ALA A 63 1.30 -3.68 -12.85
CA ALA A 63 1.08 -5.12 -13.01
C ALA A 63 0.61 -5.47 -14.44
N GLY A 64 -0.22 -4.63 -15.06
CA GLY A 64 -0.69 -4.82 -16.44
C GLY A 64 0.40 -4.67 -17.51
N GLN A 65 1.51 -4.01 -17.20
CA GLN A 65 2.66 -3.86 -18.11
C GLN A 65 3.63 -5.05 -18.07
N ARG A 66 3.44 -5.98 -17.12
CA ARG A 66 4.34 -7.13 -16.87
C ARG A 66 3.71 -8.48 -17.24
N GLN A 67 2.57 -8.47 -17.92
CA GLN A 67 1.95 -9.63 -18.57
C GLN A 67 2.52 -9.80 -19.97
#